data_AF-A0A2D5WB61-F1
#
_entry.id   AF-A0A2D5WB61-F1
#
_cell.length_a   1.000
_cell.length_b   1.000
_cell.length_c   1.000
_cell.angle_alpha   90.00
_cell.angle_beta   90.00
_cell.angle_gamma   90.00
#
_symmetry.space_group_name_H-M   'P 1'
#
loop_
_entity.id
_entity.type
_entity.pdbx_description
1 polymer ?
#
loop_
_entity_poly.entity_id
_entity_poly.type
_entity_poly.pdbx_seq_one_letter_code
_entity_poly.pdbx_strand_id
1 'polypeptide(L)'
;MSSIQPAQPASGLLRHAFLTIAAALLLNGAATSSGAAFAPKALALGAPQAAPAASQDQAPDTATGTQLPAPEPLGPPTWTPGIPEQLFDVVKVVDGDTIHISRNGKTDKLRFLSVDTEEKITGNSYSSRTKPQTVFGQECTVWAKEFFAALAVDDAPPRVGLLFPDGEEALDIYGRLLCHVILPDGRDFNLLLVEEGRSPYFNKYGNSRLCHRAFVAAQQRARAAGLGIWNPATNQAATPGAPSVRRPYGELLPWWQARATAIDTFRERHLADPERVIDAQDGDAICRAASLLSGNDSRKTREVEVFCQIDRIFEEDNGDRTVLFRATDKNVALRARIPASLRQAHEVLDLEGRRDEFRQNYIYLTGTVEPGFRGAEIASRSPDQWRPAGPEPGPAWTVFPVKSEDE
;
A
#
# COMPACT_ATOMS: atom_id res chain seq x y z
N MET A 1 -64.54 -4.36 5.98
CA MET A 1 -64.74 -5.57 6.81
C MET A 1 -63.70 -6.61 6.43
N SER A 2 -62.62 -6.68 7.20
CA SER A 2 -61.96 -7.92 7.63
C SER A 2 -60.77 -7.52 8.48
N SER A 3 -60.92 -7.86 9.75
CA SER A 3 -60.01 -7.70 10.86
C SER A 3 -58.88 -8.74 10.76
N ILE A 4 -57.67 -8.42 11.25
CA ILE A 4 -57.04 -9.09 12.41
C ILE A 4 -55.61 -8.54 12.61
N GLN A 5 -55.32 -8.28 13.89
CA GLN A 5 -54.14 -7.66 14.50
C GLN A 5 -52.84 -8.52 14.47
N PRO A 6 -51.68 -7.91 14.84
CA PRO A 6 -50.35 -8.51 14.76
C PRO A 6 -49.94 -9.27 16.04
N ALA A 7 -48.95 -10.17 15.91
CA ALA A 7 -48.30 -10.85 17.04
C ALA A 7 -46.85 -10.38 17.21
N GLN A 8 -46.50 -10.04 18.46
CA GLN A 8 -45.17 -9.70 18.99
C GLN A 8 -44.73 -10.80 20.00
N PRO A 9 -43.48 -10.78 20.51
CA PRO A 9 -42.61 -11.95 20.59
C PRO A 9 -42.64 -12.69 21.93
N ALA A 10 -42.13 -13.94 21.93
CA ALA A 10 -41.90 -14.73 23.13
C ALA A 10 -40.44 -14.62 23.61
N SER A 11 -40.29 -14.22 24.86
CA SER A 11 -39.09 -14.27 25.68
C SER A 11 -38.91 -15.68 26.29
N GLY A 12 -37.66 -16.10 26.48
CA GLY A 12 -37.33 -17.35 27.17
C GLY A 12 -35.92 -17.30 27.78
N LEU A 13 -35.88 -17.15 29.11
CA LEU A 13 -34.69 -17.29 29.96
C LEU A 13 -34.33 -18.77 30.20
N LEU A 14 -33.03 -19.07 30.29
CA LEU A 14 -32.43 -20.15 31.12
C LEU A 14 -30.94 -19.81 31.33
N ARG A 15 -30.55 -19.28 32.51
CA ARG A 15 -30.06 -19.95 33.73
C ARG A 15 -28.72 -20.71 33.60
N HIS A 16 -27.69 -20.05 34.15
CA HIS A 16 -26.66 -20.55 35.09
C HIS A 16 -25.92 -21.88 34.78
N ALA A 17 -24.60 -21.77 34.57
CA ALA A 17 -23.65 -22.75 35.07
C ALA A 17 -22.34 -22.03 35.47
N PHE A 18 -22.06 -22.07 36.78
CA PHE A 18 -20.77 -21.75 37.39
C PHE A 18 -19.74 -22.82 37.00
N LEU A 19 -18.50 -22.42 36.70
CA LEU A 19 -17.34 -23.27 36.96
C LEU A 19 -16.13 -22.42 37.35
N THR A 20 -15.93 -22.33 38.66
CA THR A 20 -14.68 -21.96 39.32
C THR A 20 -13.70 -23.13 39.24
N ILE A 21 -12.48 -22.91 38.75
CA ILE A 21 -11.31 -23.72 39.13
C ILE A 21 -10.16 -22.77 39.42
N ALA A 22 -9.72 -22.80 40.68
CA ALA A 22 -8.48 -22.26 41.20
C ALA A 22 -7.58 -23.43 41.62
N ALA A 23 -6.26 -23.31 41.36
CA ALA A 23 -5.11 -23.90 42.08
C ALA A 23 -3.90 -23.87 41.13
N ALA A 24 -2.83 -23.10 41.33
CA ALA A 24 -1.83 -23.05 42.42
C ALA A 24 -0.65 -24.03 42.23
N LEU A 25 0.54 -23.42 42.05
CA LEU A 25 1.92 -23.79 42.44
C LEU A 25 2.48 -25.20 42.18
N LEU A 26 3.71 -25.27 41.63
CA LEU A 26 4.93 -25.53 42.42
C LEU A 26 6.22 -25.45 41.58
N LEU A 27 7.25 -24.87 42.20
CA LEU A 27 8.67 -24.87 41.81
C LEU A 27 9.30 -26.26 41.97
N ASN A 28 10.30 -26.58 41.15
CA ASN A 28 11.73 -26.75 41.52
C ASN A 28 12.48 -27.64 40.52
N GLY A 29 13.78 -27.37 40.33
CA GLY A 29 14.73 -28.38 39.86
C GLY A 29 15.92 -27.84 39.09
N ALA A 30 16.96 -27.41 39.81
CA ALA A 30 18.30 -27.14 39.28
C ALA A 30 19.16 -28.42 39.26
N ALA A 31 20.07 -28.54 38.29
CA ALA A 31 21.40 -29.21 38.35
C ALA A 31 21.99 -29.27 36.92
N THR A 32 22.98 -28.45 36.55
CA THR A 32 24.46 -28.63 36.64
C THR A 32 25.07 -29.77 35.83
N SER A 33 25.86 -29.42 34.80
CA SER A 33 27.24 -29.90 34.50
C SER A 33 27.74 -29.20 33.22
N SER A 34 28.83 -28.41 33.31
CA SER A 34 30.22 -28.74 32.90
C SER A 34 30.37 -28.94 31.37
N GLY A 35 31.28 -28.32 30.62
CA GLY A 35 32.46 -27.49 30.89
C GLY A 35 33.26 -27.36 29.57
N ALA A 36 34.41 -26.66 29.62
CA ALA A 36 35.41 -26.38 28.57
C ALA A 36 35.06 -25.20 27.63
N ALA A 37 35.53 -23.96 27.84
CA ALA A 37 36.91 -23.44 27.92
C ALA A 37 37.70 -23.59 26.61
N PHE A 38 37.83 -22.48 25.86
CA PHE A 38 39.07 -22.09 25.15
C PHE A 38 38.99 -20.60 24.75
N ALA A 39 39.84 -19.79 25.36
CA ALA A 39 40.36 -18.53 24.83
C ALA A 39 41.90 -18.64 24.88
N PRO A 40 42.64 -18.01 23.96
CA PRO A 40 43.19 -16.68 24.22
C PRO A 40 43.19 -15.82 22.92
N LYS A 41 43.59 -14.54 22.83
CA LYS A 41 44.67 -13.80 23.48
C LYS A 41 44.51 -12.31 23.14
N ALA A 42 44.63 -11.43 24.13
CA ALA A 42 44.76 -9.99 23.95
C ALA A 42 46.22 -9.60 23.70
N LEU A 43 46.45 -8.57 22.89
CA LEU A 43 47.68 -7.76 22.89
C LEU A 43 47.28 -6.28 22.99
N ALA A 44 47.84 -5.62 23.98
CA ALA A 44 47.83 -4.17 24.19
C ALA A 44 49.25 -3.61 23.97
N LEU A 45 49.35 -2.27 23.99
CA LEU A 45 50.53 -1.36 23.95
C LEU A 45 50.72 -0.73 22.55
N GLY A 46 50.81 0.60 22.39
CA GLY A 46 50.86 1.70 23.35
C GLY A 46 50.82 3.06 22.65
N ALA A 47 50.52 4.11 23.41
CA ALA A 47 50.75 5.51 23.05
C ALA A 47 52.15 5.94 23.53
N PRO A 48 52.76 6.94 22.88
CA PRO A 48 53.22 8.09 23.68
C PRO A 48 53.14 9.47 22.98
N GLN A 49 52.69 10.46 23.77
CA GLN A 49 53.32 11.75 24.05
C GLN A 49 53.41 12.88 22.99
N ALA A 50 53.55 14.10 23.52
CA ALA A 50 53.08 15.38 22.98
C ALA A 50 54.19 16.31 22.39
N ALA A 51 53.76 17.16 21.44
CA ALA A 51 54.12 18.56 21.08
C ALA A 51 55.62 18.98 20.90
N PRO A 52 55.96 19.95 20.01
CA PRO A 52 55.61 21.38 20.22
C PRO A 52 55.32 22.26 18.96
N ALA A 53 54.53 23.31 19.22
CA ALA A 53 54.58 24.73 18.81
C ALA A 53 54.89 25.24 17.37
N ALA A 54 53.99 26.16 16.97
CA ALA A 54 54.18 27.45 16.29
C ALA A 54 54.26 27.52 14.75
N SER A 55 53.26 28.17 14.15
CA SER A 55 53.43 29.47 13.47
C SER A 55 52.08 30.16 13.27
N GLN A 56 51.96 31.37 13.83
CA GLN A 56 50.89 32.32 13.58
C GLN A 56 51.25 33.14 12.35
N ASP A 57 50.28 33.39 11.47
CA ASP A 57 50.31 34.53 10.55
C ASP A 57 48.91 35.16 10.53
N GLN A 58 48.85 36.49 10.66
CA GLN A 58 47.62 37.26 10.79
C GLN A 58 47.30 38.11 9.53
N ALA A 59 46.01 38.11 9.21
CA ALA A 59 45.15 39.22 8.73
C ALA A 59 45.21 39.64 7.23
N PRO A 60 44.14 40.24 6.63
CA PRO A 60 42.97 40.87 7.28
C PRO A 60 41.57 40.66 6.64
N ASP A 61 40.58 41.09 7.43
CA ASP A 61 39.31 41.77 7.10
C ASP A 61 38.22 41.18 6.18
N THR A 62 37.11 40.86 6.86
CA THR A 62 35.79 41.49 6.72
C THR A 62 35.16 41.52 5.32
N ALA A 63 34.45 40.44 4.98
CA ALA A 63 33.30 40.49 4.08
C ALA A 63 32.06 40.07 4.86
N THR A 64 31.17 41.04 5.10
CA THR A 64 29.83 40.85 5.66
C THR A 64 29.03 39.97 4.72
N GLY A 65 29.08 38.66 4.94
CA GLY A 65 28.17 37.71 4.32
C GLY A 65 26.80 37.89 4.93
N THR A 66 25.88 38.50 4.19
CA THR A 66 24.44 38.41 4.49
C THR A 66 24.07 36.94 4.47
N GLN A 67 24.04 36.32 5.65
CA GLN A 67 23.53 34.96 5.81
C GLN A 67 22.07 35.00 5.41
N LEU A 68 21.75 34.40 4.26
CA LEU A 68 20.38 34.08 3.89
C LEU A 68 19.75 33.36 5.09
N PRO A 69 18.56 33.78 5.55
CA PRO A 69 17.90 33.12 6.66
C PRO A 69 17.79 31.63 6.32
N ALA A 70 18.15 30.78 7.29
CA ALA A 70 17.89 29.36 7.19
C ALA A 70 16.42 29.16 6.78
N PRO A 71 16.10 28.25 5.85
CA PRO A 71 14.71 28.01 5.48
C PRO A 71 13.95 27.66 6.76
N GLU A 72 12.95 28.48 7.10
CA GLU A 72 12.05 28.16 8.21
C GLU A 72 11.48 26.75 7.97
N PRO A 73 11.32 25.94 9.02
CA PRO A 73 10.68 24.64 8.87
C PRO A 73 9.27 24.89 8.36
N LEU A 74 9.07 24.65 7.06
CA LEU A 74 7.75 24.63 6.46
C LEU A 74 6.91 23.70 7.34
N GLY A 75 5.85 24.25 7.95
CA GLY A 75 4.87 23.46 8.69
C GLY A 75 4.36 22.28 7.84
N PRO A 76 3.55 21.36 8.41
CA PRO A 76 3.03 20.24 7.65
C PRO A 76 2.42 20.75 6.33
N PRO A 77 2.71 20.09 5.19
CA PRO A 77 2.33 20.59 3.88
C PRO A 77 0.81 20.78 3.85
N THR A 78 0.37 22.03 3.64
CA THR A 78 -1.04 22.36 3.56
C THR A 78 -1.58 21.88 2.21
N TRP A 79 -2.45 20.87 2.24
CA TRP A 79 -3.19 20.41 1.06
C TRP A 79 -4.58 21.01 1.08
N THR A 80 -4.88 21.83 0.08
CA THR A 80 -6.18 22.48 -0.10
C THR A 80 -6.58 22.37 -1.57
N PRO A 81 -7.39 21.36 -1.94
CA PRO A 81 -7.81 21.17 -3.33
C PRO A 81 -8.76 22.26 -3.83
N GLY A 82 -9.28 23.10 -2.93
CA GLY A 82 -10.19 24.20 -3.25
C GLY A 82 -11.65 23.76 -3.30
N ILE A 83 -12.55 24.73 -3.48
CA ILE A 83 -13.99 24.46 -3.60
C ILE A 83 -14.25 23.81 -4.97
N PRO A 84 -15.01 22.70 -5.04
CA PRO A 84 -15.34 22.07 -6.31
C PRO A 84 -16.19 22.96 -7.22
N GLU A 85 -15.87 22.96 -8.52
CA GLU A 85 -16.69 23.63 -9.54
C GLU A 85 -18.04 22.91 -9.77
N GLN A 86 -18.06 21.59 -9.54
CA GLN A 86 -19.23 20.75 -9.74
C GLN A 86 -19.48 19.91 -8.48
N LEU A 87 -20.76 19.81 -8.11
CA LEU A 87 -21.23 19.00 -6.99
C LEU A 87 -22.26 17.97 -7.48
N PHE A 88 -22.16 16.76 -6.95
CA PHE A 88 -23.02 15.63 -7.28
C PHE A 88 -23.74 15.13 -6.03
N ASP A 89 -25.01 14.75 -6.20
CA ASP A 89 -25.84 14.25 -5.12
C ASP A 89 -25.36 12.86 -4.70
N VAL A 90 -25.07 12.67 -3.42
CA VAL A 90 -24.75 11.36 -2.84
C VAL A 90 -26.06 10.62 -2.61
N VAL A 91 -26.28 9.56 -3.40
CA VAL A 91 -27.51 8.76 -3.35
C VAL A 91 -27.40 7.56 -2.41
N LYS A 92 -26.17 7.16 -2.05
CA LYS A 92 -25.93 6.06 -1.11
C LYS A 92 -24.54 6.13 -0.50
N VAL A 93 -24.45 5.95 0.82
CA VAL A 93 -23.19 5.66 1.52
C VAL A 93 -23.12 4.15 1.78
N VAL A 94 -22.13 3.47 1.20
CA VAL A 94 -21.99 2.01 1.28
C VAL A 94 -21.23 1.60 2.53
N ASP A 95 -20.07 2.22 2.73
CA ASP A 95 -19.14 2.07 3.86
C ASP A 95 -18.17 3.27 3.90
N GLY A 96 -17.09 3.15 4.67
CA GLY A 96 -16.18 4.26 4.95
C GLY A 96 -15.39 4.79 3.75
N ASP A 97 -15.24 3.99 2.69
CA ASP A 97 -14.46 4.38 1.50
C ASP A 97 -15.19 4.20 0.16
N THR A 98 -16.49 3.93 0.22
CA THR A 98 -17.35 3.76 -0.96
C THR A 98 -18.69 4.50 -0.81
N ILE A 99 -18.99 5.37 -1.77
CA ILE A 99 -20.30 6.02 -1.93
C ILE A 99 -20.79 5.88 -3.36
N HIS A 100 -22.08 6.10 -3.58
CA HIS A 100 -22.67 6.23 -4.91
C HIS A 100 -23.20 7.65 -5.08
N ILE A 101 -23.01 8.21 -6.28
CA ILE A 101 -23.49 9.54 -6.65
C ILE A 101 -24.43 9.48 -7.84
N SER A 102 -25.29 10.49 -7.97
CA SER A 102 -26.05 10.76 -9.18
C SER A 102 -25.26 11.69 -10.10
N ARG A 103 -24.87 11.20 -11.28
CA ARG A 103 -24.15 11.97 -12.30
C ARG A 103 -24.73 11.65 -13.68
N ASN A 104 -25.09 12.67 -14.44
CA ASN A 104 -25.65 12.52 -15.80
C ASN A 104 -26.86 11.58 -15.89
N GLY A 105 -27.75 11.61 -14.89
CA GLY A 105 -28.92 10.74 -14.82
C GLY A 105 -28.61 9.26 -14.55
N LYS A 106 -27.36 8.94 -14.18
CA LYS A 106 -26.90 7.58 -13.85
C LYS A 106 -26.31 7.55 -12.44
N THR A 107 -26.20 6.35 -11.89
CA THR A 107 -25.53 6.12 -10.61
C THR A 107 -24.09 5.68 -10.85
N ASP A 108 -23.14 6.53 -10.47
CA ASP A 108 -21.73 6.18 -10.45
C ASP A 108 -21.33 5.72 -9.05
N LYS A 109 -20.56 4.63 -9.00
CA LYS A 109 -20.00 4.10 -7.75
C LYS A 109 -18.59 4.66 -7.61
N LEU A 110 -18.28 5.23 -6.45
CA LEU A 110 -16.97 5.81 -6.19
C LEU A 110 -16.17 4.92 -5.24
N ARG A 111 -14.88 4.73 -5.52
CA ARG A 111 -13.92 4.16 -4.59
C ARG A 111 -12.86 5.21 -4.27
N PHE A 112 -12.74 5.55 -3.00
CA PHE A 112 -11.85 6.61 -2.55
C PHE A 112 -10.39 6.19 -2.71
N LEU A 113 -9.60 6.99 -3.41
CA LEU A 113 -8.18 6.74 -3.56
C LEU A 113 -7.42 6.96 -2.25
N SER A 114 -6.30 6.24 -2.09
CA SER A 114 -5.35 6.40 -0.97
C SER A 114 -5.87 6.03 0.43
N VAL A 115 -7.07 5.44 0.53
CA VAL A 115 -7.68 4.98 1.79
C VAL A 115 -8.19 3.54 1.68
N ASP A 116 -8.14 2.79 2.77
CA ASP A 116 -8.69 1.42 2.91
C ASP A 116 -9.24 1.25 4.34
N THR A 117 -10.49 1.68 4.54
CA THR A 117 -11.16 1.48 5.84
C THR A 117 -11.29 -0.02 6.12
N GLU A 118 -11.27 -0.43 7.39
CA GLU A 118 -11.43 -1.85 7.72
C GLU A 118 -12.80 -2.38 7.26
N GLU A 119 -12.87 -3.65 6.88
CA GLU A 119 -14.09 -4.23 6.34
C GLU A 119 -15.16 -4.32 7.44
N LYS A 120 -16.39 -3.94 7.12
CA LYS A 120 -17.52 -4.03 8.05
C LYS A 120 -17.93 -5.48 8.30
N ILE A 121 -18.55 -5.72 9.45
CA ILE A 121 -19.13 -7.03 9.77
C ILE A 121 -20.34 -7.28 8.87
N THR A 122 -20.29 -8.40 8.17
CA THR A 122 -21.34 -8.91 7.32
C THR A 122 -21.57 -10.37 7.70
N GLY A 123 -22.77 -10.90 7.45
CA GLY A 123 -23.05 -12.33 7.69
C GLY A 123 -22.30 -13.29 6.76
N ASN A 124 -21.39 -12.79 5.91
CA ASN A 124 -20.58 -13.63 5.02
C ASN A 124 -19.26 -14.02 5.70
N SER A 125 -18.71 -15.16 5.29
CA SER A 125 -17.46 -15.70 5.83
C SER A 125 -16.20 -15.15 5.16
N TYR A 126 -16.32 -14.17 4.25
CA TYR A 126 -15.16 -13.62 3.56
C TYR A 126 -14.35 -12.75 4.52
N SER A 127 -13.20 -13.26 4.92
CA SER A 127 -12.23 -12.59 5.79
C SER A 127 -10.86 -13.17 5.48
N SER A 128 -9.86 -12.31 5.32
CA SER A 128 -8.45 -12.73 5.28
C SER A 128 -7.69 -12.11 6.44
N ARG A 129 -6.48 -12.62 6.71
CA ARG A 129 -5.59 -12.01 7.72
C ARG A 129 -5.32 -10.53 7.43
N THR A 130 -5.24 -10.17 6.15
CA THR A 130 -4.93 -8.82 5.69
C THR A 130 -6.18 -7.96 5.46
N LYS A 131 -7.36 -8.54 5.30
CA LYS A 131 -8.67 -7.88 5.17
C LYS A 131 -9.73 -8.61 6.00
N PRO A 132 -9.63 -8.57 7.34
CA PRO A 132 -10.65 -9.11 8.20
C PRO A 132 -11.82 -8.15 8.35
N GLN A 133 -12.96 -8.69 8.71
CA GLN A 133 -14.11 -7.90 9.17
C GLN A 133 -13.90 -7.51 10.64
N THR A 134 -14.12 -6.23 10.97
CA THR A 134 -13.81 -5.70 12.31
C THR A 134 -14.95 -4.84 12.85
N VAL A 135 -14.95 -4.67 14.19
CA VAL A 135 -15.90 -3.77 14.87
C VAL A 135 -15.68 -2.34 14.39
N PHE A 136 -14.43 -1.91 14.29
CA PHE A 136 -14.09 -0.57 13.83
C PHE A 136 -14.45 -0.32 12.36
N GLY A 137 -14.40 -1.34 11.49
CA GLY A 137 -14.92 -1.26 10.12
C GLY A 137 -16.43 -0.98 10.08
N GLN A 138 -17.19 -1.59 10.99
CA GLN A 138 -18.61 -1.29 11.17
C GLN A 138 -18.84 0.13 11.72
N GLU A 139 -18.06 0.55 12.71
CA GLU A 139 -18.12 1.92 13.27
C GLU A 139 -17.79 2.98 12.21
N CYS A 140 -16.76 2.78 11.39
CA CYS A 140 -16.43 3.65 10.26
C CYS A 140 -17.57 3.74 9.24
N THR A 141 -18.27 2.64 8.97
CA THR A 141 -19.45 2.64 8.10
C THR A 141 -20.60 3.46 8.67
N VAL A 142 -20.87 3.35 9.97
CA VAL A 142 -21.90 4.14 10.66
C VAL A 142 -21.52 5.61 10.66
N TRP A 143 -20.28 5.92 11.05
CA TRP A 143 -19.76 7.28 11.05
C TRP A 143 -19.86 7.94 9.68
N ALA A 144 -19.48 7.24 8.59
CA ALA A 144 -19.55 7.82 7.25
C ALA A 144 -21.00 8.16 6.87
N LYS A 145 -21.96 7.29 7.21
CA LYS A 145 -23.39 7.56 6.96
C LYS A 145 -23.88 8.78 7.74
N GLU A 146 -23.53 8.87 9.01
CA GLU A 146 -23.88 10.02 9.86
C GLU A 146 -23.22 11.31 9.38
N PHE A 147 -21.94 11.24 8.99
CA PHE A 147 -21.19 12.37 8.46
C PHE A 147 -21.85 12.95 7.20
N PHE A 148 -22.12 12.09 6.20
CA PHE A 148 -22.78 12.56 4.99
C PHE A 148 -24.22 13.01 5.24
N ALA A 149 -24.97 12.34 6.11
CA ALA A 149 -26.32 12.78 6.48
C ALA A 149 -26.30 14.19 7.11
N ALA A 150 -25.29 14.53 7.91
CA ALA A 150 -25.12 15.85 8.51
C ALA A 150 -24.73 16.94 7.50
N LEU A 151 -24.28 16.58 6.28
CA LEU A 151 -24.01 17.52 5.19
C LEU A 151 -25.26 17.85 4.36
N ALA A 152 -26.38 17.17 4.59
CA ALA A 152 -27.65 17.48 3.94
C ALA A 152 -28.19 18.82 4.44
N VAL A 153 -28.75 19.62 3.53
CA VAL A 153 -29.34 20.94 3.81
C VAL A 153 -30.73 20.97 3.17
N ASP A 154 -31.74 21.47 3.89
CA ASP A 154 -33.11 21.67 3.39
C ASP A 154 -33.72 20.43 2.71
N ASP A 155 -33.59 19.26 3.34
CA ASP A 155 -34.03 17.95 2.84
C ASP A 155 -33.40 17.51 1.50
N ALA A 156 -32.42 18.24 0.98
CA ALA A 156 -31.66 17.87 -0.20
C ALA A 156 -30.59 16.80 0.13
N PRO A 157 -30.27 15.89 -0.81
CA PRO A 157 -29.19 14.94 -0.60
C PRO A 157 -27.86 15.66 -0.39
N PRO A 158 -26.95 15.10 0.44
CA PRO A 158 -25.62 15.67 0.61
C PRO A 158 -24.88 15.66 -0.73
N ARG A 159 -24.08 16.70 -0.98
CA ARG A 159 -23.42 16.90 -2.27
C ARG A 159 -21.91 16.92 -2.12
N VAL A 160 -21.21 16.39 -3.12
CA VAL A 160 -19.75 16.30 -3.13
C VAL A 160 -19.15 16.62 -4.49
N GLY A 161 -17.95 17.16 -4.50
CA GLY A 161 -17.10 17.27 -5.69
C GLY A 161 -16.19 16.06 -5.86
N LEU A 162 -15.68 15.88 -7.07
CA LEU A 162 -14.75 14.81 -7.43
C LEU A 162 -13.44 15.42 -7.89
N LEU A 163 -12.33 14.88 -7.39
CA LEU A 163 -10.99 15.23 -7.86
C LEU A 163 -10.26 13.98 -8.33
N PHE A 164 -9.77 14.03 -9.56
CA PHE A 164 -9.06 12.92 -10.20
C PHE A 164 -7.58 13.24 -10.31
N PRO A 165 -6.69 12.26 -10.05
CA PRO A 165 -5.29 12.40 -10.42
C PRO A 165 -5.14 12.72 -11.91
N ASP A 166 -4.31 13.71 -12.23
CA ASP A 166 -4.06 14.20 -13.60
C ASP A 166 -5.31 14.67 -14.36
N GLY A 167 -6.45 14.85 -13.66
CA GLY A 167 -7.74 15.20 -14.27
C GLY A 167 -8.43 14.05 -15.01
N GLU A 168 -7.91 12.82 -14.92
CA GLU A 168 -8.38 11.68 -15.69
C GLU A 168 -9.25 10.71 -14.88
N GLU A 169 -10.41 10.35 -15.43
CA GLU A 169 -11.27 9.33 -14.85
C GLU A 169 -10.68 7.94 -15.05
N ALA A 170 -10.58 7.16 -13.97
CA ALA A 170 -10.17 5.78 -13.99
C ALA A 170 -11.17 4.89 -13.24
N LEU A 171 -11.36 3.67 -13.74
CA LEU A 171 -12.21 2.66 -13.11
C LEU A 171 -11.37 1.55 -12.48
N ASP A 172 -11.83 1.02 -11.36
CA ASP A 172 -11.32 -0.27 -10.87
C ASP A 172 -11.97 -1.46 -11.60
N ILE A 173 -11.52 -2.67 -11.25
CA ILE A 173 -12.02 -3.93 -11.85
C ILE A 173 -13.51 -4.19 -11.58
N TYR A 174 -14.14 -3.47 -10.64
CA TYR A 174 -15.56 -3.56 -10.31
C TYR A 174 -16.38 -2.45 -10.97
N GLY A 175 -15.75 -1.63 -11.82
CA GLY A 175 -16.36 -0.50 -12.50
C GLY A 175 -16.65 0.67 -11.56
N ARG A 176 -15.92 0.80 -10.45
CA ARG A 176 -16.02 1.97 -9.56
C ARG A 176 -15.03 3.03 -10.00
N LEU A 177 -15.50 4.27 -10.02
CA LEU A 177 -14.72 5.45 -10.33
C LEU A 177 -13.74 5.76 -9.19
N LEU A 178 -12.47 5.92 -9.54
CA LEU A 178 -11.37 6.15 -8.61
C LEU A 178 -11.10 7.65 -8.45
N CYS A 179 -11.40 8.20 -7.28
CA CYS A 179 -11.28 9.65 -7.04
C CYS A 179 -11.02 10.02 -5.58
N HIS A 180 -10.70 11.29 -5.38
CA HIS A 180 -10.89 11.99 -4.11
C HIS A 180 -12.29 12.60 -4.06
N VAL A 181 -12.93 12.49 -2.90
CA VAL A 181 -14.19 13.18 -2.61
C VAL A 181 -13.89 14.51 -1.92
N ILE A 182 -14.26 15.60 -2.57
CA ILE A 182 -14.04 16.96 -2.07
C ILE A 182 -15.37 17.50 -1.53
N LEU A 183 -15.37 17.97 -0.30
CA LEU A 183 -16.55 18.52 0.36
C LEU A 183 -16.88 19.92 -0.19
N PRO A 184 -18.11 20.43 -0.01
CA PRO A 184 -18.50 21.77 -0.48
C PRO A 184 -17.64 22.90 0.08
N ASP A 185 -17.03 22.71 1.25
CA ASP A 185 -16.11 23.67 1.89
C ASP A 185 -14.65 23.53 1.41
N GLY A 186 -14.38 22.65 0.44
CA GLY A 186 -13.08 22.42 -0.15
C GLY A 186 -12.17 21.47 0.62
N ARG A 187 -12.64 20.85 1.70
CA ARG A 187 -11.88 19.79 2.39
C ARG A 187 -11.85 18.50 1.58
N ASP A 188 -10.73 17.78 1.67
CA ASP A 188 -10.55 16.45 1.09
C ASP A 188 -11.02 15.38 2.08
N PHE A 189 -12.13 14.71 1.78
CA PHE A 189 -12.68 13.66 2.64
C PHE A 189 -11.76 12.45 2.74
N ASN A 190 -10.99 12.13 1.70
CA ASN A 190 -10.05 11.02 1.72
C ASN A 190 -8.91 11.31 2.70
N LEU A 191 -8.40 12.54 2.72
CA LEU A 191 -7.38 12.96 3.68
C LEU A 191 -7.94 12.96 5.10
N LEU A 192 -9.16 13.46 5.30
CA LEU A 192 -9.85 13.48 6.59
C LEU A 192 -9.97 12.08 7.22
N LEU A 193 -10.26 11.05 6.41
CA LEU A 193 -10.29 9.66 6.89
C LEU A 193 -8.97 9.22 7.52
N VAL A 194 -7.83 9.66 6.97
CA VAL A 194 -6.50 9.32 7.49
C VAL A 194 -6.15 10.18 8.71
N GLU A 195 -6.47 11.47 8.67
CA GLU A 195 -6.25 12.40 9.79
C GLU A 195 -6.97 11.95 11.06
N GLU A 196 -8.17 11.42 10.91
CA GLU A 196 -9.00 10.93 12.01
C GLU A 196 -8.69 9.47 12.43
N GLY A 197 -7.71 8.82 11.79
CA GLY A 197 -7.37 7.42 12.07
C GLY A 197 -8.47 6.42 11.67
N ARG A 198 -9.41 6.80 10.80
CA ARG A 198 -10.45 5.89 10.27
C ARG A 198 -9.92 4.99 9.15
N SER A 199 -8.84 5.42 8.51
CA SER A 199 -8.16 4.69 7.46
C SER A 199 -6.65 4.84 7.58
N PRO A 200 -5.84 3.82 7.23
CA PRO A 200 -4.42 4.04 6.99
C PRO A 200 -4.24 4.82 5.68
N TYR A 201 -3.07 5.44 5.49
CA TYR A 201 -2.66 5.86 4.16
C TYR A 201 -2.37 4.62 3.31
N PHE A 202 -3.27 4.32 2.38
CA PHE A 202 -3.25 3.09 1.59
C PHE A 202 -2.56 3.30 0.24
N ASN A 203 -1.23 3.23 0.23
CA ASN A 203 -0.39 3.39 -0.97
C ASN A 203 0.03 2.07 -1.64
N LYS A 204 -0.70 0.97 -1.40
CA LYS A 204 -0.41 -0.36 -1.98
C LYS A 204 -0.30 -0.35 -3.51
N TYR A 205 -0.99 0.58 -4.18
CA TYR A 205 -1.04 0.76 -5.63
C TYR A 205 -0.33 2.06 -6.10
N GLY A 206 0.66 2.52 -5.33
CA GLY A 206 1.44 3.72 -5.63
C GLY A 206 1.16 4.84 -4.63
N ASN A 207 2.10 5.77 -4.50
CA ASN A 207 1.86 6.97 -3.72
C ASN A 207 0.80 7.86 -4.39
N SER A 208 0.20 8.74 -3.59
CA SER A 208 -0.85 9.64 -4.03
C SER A 208 -0.25 10.67 -4.97
N ARG A 209 -0.70 10.65 -6.24
CA ARG A 209 -0.30 11.63 -7.25
C ARG A 209 -0.78 13.05 -6.93
N LEU A 210 -1.80 13.18 -6.09
CA LEU A 210 -2.38 14.47 -5.71
C LEU A 210 -1.66 15.08 -4.50
N CYS A 211 -1.49 14.30 -3.43
CA CYS A 211 -1.13 14.86 -2.13
C CYS A 211 -0.39 13.88 -1.20
N HIS A 212 0.60 13.12 -1.72
CA HIS A 212 1.37 12.15 -0.94
C HIS A 212 1.88 12.68 0.41
N ARG A 213 2.53 13.85 0.42
CA ARG A 213 3.10 14.41 1.66
C ARG A 213 2.03 14.72 2.72
N ALA A 214 0.85 15.16 2.30
CA ALA A 214 -0.26 15.44 3.22
C ALA A 214 -0.77 14.16 3.88
N PHE A 215 -0.94 13.07 3.12
CA PHE A 215 -1.32 11.77 3.67
C PHE A 215 -0.29 11.21 4.65
N VAL A 216 1.01 11.33 4.33
CA VAL A 216 2.06 10.87 5.26
C VAL A 216 2.00 11.65 6.57
N ALA A 217 1.89 12.98 6.50
CA ALA A 217 1.79 13.82 7.68
C ALA A 217 0.51 13.55 8.49
N ALA A 218 -0.64 13.37 7.83
CA ALA A 218 -1.90 12.98 8.45
C ALA A 218 -1.79 11.66 9.21
N GLN A 219 -1.23 10.63 8.56
CA GLN A 219 -1.03 9.32 9.19
C GLN A 219 -0.11 9.41 10.41
N GLN A 220 0.98 10.19 10.32
CA GLN A 220 1.89 10.38 11.45
C GLN A 220 1.18 11.03 12.64
N ARG A 221 0.38 12.08 12.42
CA ARG A 221 -0.42 12.73 13.47
C ARG A 221 -1.43 11.76 14.10
N ALA A 222 -2.19 11.04 13.27
CA ALA A 222 -3.18 10.09 13.75
C ALA A 222 -2.55 8.95 14.57
N ARG A 223 -1.37 8.48 14.16
CA ARG A 223 -0.57 7.48 14.89
C ARG A 223 -0.08 8.01 16.24
N ALA A 224 0.52 9.21 16.25
CA ALA A 224 1.03 9.83 17.46
C ALA A 224 -0.08 10.10 18.49
N ALA A 225 -1.27 10.47 18.02
CA ALA A 225 -2.45 10.69 18.86
C ALA A 225 -3.23 9.41 19.20
N GLY A 226 -2.83 8.24 18.69
CA GLY A 226 -3.51 6.97 18.95
C GLY A 226 -4.97 6.96 18.48
N LEU A 227 -5.28 7.60 17.36
CA LEU A 227 -6.65 7.73 16.84
C LEU A 227 -7.10 6.48 16.09
N GLY A 228 -8.39 6.12 16.23
CA GLY A 228 -9.04 5.08 15.44
C GLY A 228 -8.24 3.77 15.38
N ILE A 229 -7.84 3.33 14.18
CA ILE A 229 -7.06 2.10 13.97
C ILE A 229 -5.71 2.08 14.69
N TRP A 230 -5.20 3.23 15.09
CA TRP A 230 -3.93 3.36 15.82
C TRP A 230 -4.09 3.20 17.32
N ASN A 231 -5.32 3.20 17.84
CA ASN A 231 -5.56 2.99 19.27
C ASN A 231 -5.34 1.50 19.64
N PRO A 232 -4.49 1.20 20.63
CA PRO A 232 -4.33 -0.15 21.17
C PRO A 232 -5.59 -0.75 21.81
N ALA A 233 -6.69 -0.01 21.95
CA ALA A 233 -8.00 -0.49 22.39
C ALA A 233 -8.98 -0.81 21.24
N THR A 234 -8.76 -0.29 20.02
CA THR A 234 -9.66 -0.50 18.87
C THR A 234 -9.81 -1.97 18.49
N ASN A 235 -11.01 -2.45 18.17
CA ASN A 235 -11.29 -3.87 17.91
C ASN A 235 -11.01 -4.84 19.08
N GLN A 236 -10.81 -4.35 20.32
CA GLN A 236 -10.89 -5.24 21.48
C GLN A 236 -12.33 -5.70 21.69
N ALA A 237 -12.51 -6.97 22.06
CA ALA A 237 -13.83 -7.49 22.41
C ALA A 237 -14.38 -6.76 23.64
N ALA A 238 -15.54 -6.12 23.51
CA ALA A 238 -16.23 -5.50 24.64
C ALA A 238 -16.89 -6.54 25.57
N THR A 239 -17.20 -7.73 25.04
CA THR A 239 -17.82 -8.84 25.77
C THR A 239 -17.26 -10.19 25.32
N PRO A 240 -17.29 -11.23 26.19
CA PRO A 240 -16.89 -12.58 25.79
C PRO A 240 -17.68 -13.06 24.57
N GLY A 241 -16.98 -13.51 23.52
CA GLY A 241 -17.58 -14.00 22.28
C GLY A 241 -17.85 -12.93 21.20
N ALA A 242 -17.63 -11.64 21.49
CA ALA A 242 -17.68 -10.60 20.47
C ALA A 242 -16.49 -10.72 19.48
N PRO A 243 -16.68 -10.38 18.19
CA PRO A 243 -15.59 -10.35 17.22
C PRO A 243 -14.46 -9.44 17.69
N SER A 244 -13.23 -9.96 17.71
CA SER A 244 -12.03 -9.19 17.99
C SER A 244 -10.90 -9.67 17.10
N VAL A 245 -10.59 -8.85 16.10
CA VAL A 245 -9.49 -9.06 15.17
C VAL A 245 -8.91 -7.70 14.83
N ARG A 246 -7.58 -7.65 14.70
CA ARG A 246 -6.86 -6.49 14.21
C ARG A 246 -6.15 -6.82 12.92
N ARG A 247 -6.08 -5.82 12.04
CA ARG A 247 -5.21 -5.89 10.87
C ARG A 247 -3.74 -5.77 11.30
N PRO A 248 -2.83 -6.55 10.71
CA PRO A 248 -1.41 -6.49 11.02
C PRO A 248 -0.74 -5.26 10.38
N TYR A 249 -1.08 -4.04 10.83
CA TYR A 249 -0.55 -2.81 10.24
C TYR A 249 0.98 -2.70 10.30
N GLY A 250 1.62 -3.36 11.27
CA GLY A 250 3.09 -3.45 11.34
C GLY A 250 3.72 -4.18 10.15
N GLU A 251 3.03 -5.12 9.53
CA GLU A 251 3.48 -5.84 8.33
C GLU A 251 2.92 -5.18 7.05
N LEU A 252 1.67 -4.71 7.09
CA LEU A 252 0.99 -4.09 5.94
C LEU A 252 1.67 -2.80 5.48
N LEU A 253 2.00 -1.89 6.40
CA LEU A 253 2.54 -0.57 6.04
C LEU A 253 3.91 -0.67 5.34
N PRO A 254 4.90 -1.41 5.86
CA PRO A 254 6.14 -1.70 5.13
C PRO A 254 5.93 -2.28 3.74
N TRP A 255 4.99 -3.23 3.63
CA TRP A 255 4.73 -3.89 2.36
C TRP A 255 4.11 -2.95 1.35
N TRP A 256 3.12 -2.15 1.75
CA TRP A 256 2.52 -1.14 0.88
C TRP A 256 3.53 -0.08 0.47
N GLN A 257 4.41 0.35 1.38
CA GLN A 257 5.47 1.30 1.05
C GLN A 257 6.47 0.75 0.04
N ALA A 258 6.92 -0.50 0.19
CA ALA A 258 7.82 -1.15 -0.76
C ALA A 258 7.19 -1.23 -2.16
N ARG A 259 5.89 -1.52 -2.24
CA ARG A 259 5.13 -1.51 -3.50
C ARG A 259 5.01 -0.10 -4.07
N ALA A 260 4.72 0.89 -3.24
CA ALA A 260 4.58 2.27 -3.65
C ALA A 260 5.89 2.79 -4.27
N THR A 261 7.03 2.53 -3.62
CA THR A 261 8.35 2.86 -4.14
C THR A 261 8.61 2.20 -5.49
N ALA A 262 8.29 0.92 -5.66
CA ALA A 262 8.45 0.24 -6.95
C ALA A 262 7.63 0.91 -8.07
N ILE A 263 6.39 1.30 -7.77
CA ILE A 263 5.49 1.95 -8.73
C ILE A 263 5.98 3.36 -9.08
N ASP A 264 6.43 4.14 -8.11
CA ASP A 264 6.92 5.50 -8.37
C ASP A 264 8.23 5.48 -9.15
N THR A 265 9.17 4.59 -8.80
CA THR A 265 10.38 4.37 -9.59
C THR A 265 10.05 3.93 -11.02
N PHE A 266 9.03 3.09 -11.20
CA PHE A 266 8.55 2.76 -12.54
C PHE A 266 8.02 3.98 -13.29
N ARG A 267 7.14 4.78 -12.67
CA ARG A 267 6.56 5.98 -13.30
C ARG A 267 7.64 6.97 -13.74
N GLU A 268 8.61 7.25 -12.88
CA GLU A 268 9.75 8.14 -13.20
C GLU A 268 10.55 7.63 -14.39
N ARG A 269 10.86 6.33 -14.41
CA ARG A 269 11.67 5.71 -15.47
C ARG A 269 10.90 5.57 -16.78
N HIS A 270 9.61 5.26 -16.71
CA HIS A 270 8.72 5.23 -17.86
C HIS A 270 8.57 6.62 -18.48
N LEU A 271 8.42 7.68 -17.66
CA LEU A 271 8.38 9.05 -18.16
C LEU A 271 9.68 9.45 -18.88
N ALA A 272 10.83 8.96 -18.41
CA ALA A 272 12.12 9.24 -19.01
C ALA A 272 12.38 8.48 -20.34
N ASP A 273 11.90 7.24 -20.48
CA ASP A 273 12.04 6.44 -21.71
C ASP A 273 10.82 5.50 -21.92
N PRO A 274 9.68 6.03 -22.39
CA PRO A 274 8.42 5.27 -22.46
C PRO A 274 8.42 4.18 -23.54
N GLU A 275 9.37 4.20 -24.47
CA GLU A 275 9.53 3.16 -25.47
C GLU A 275 10.35 1.97 -24.96
N ARG A 276 11.26 2.19 -24.00
CA ARG A 276 12.13 1.14 -23.44
C ARG A 276 11.61 0.59 -22.12
N VAL A 277 11.03 1.40 -21.26
CA VAL A 277 10.51 0.98 -19.96
C VAL A 277 8.99 0.92 -20.06
N ILE A 278 8.39 -0.26 -20.01
CA ILE A 278 6.94 -0.44 -20.29
C ILE A 278 6.23 -1.21 -19.18
N ASP A 279 4.91 -1.05 -19.05
CA ASP A 279 4.07 -1.80 -18.09
C ASP A 279 3.53 -3.08 -18.73
N ALA A 280 3.67 -4.23 -18.05
CA ALA A 280 3.04 -5.48 -18.48
C ALA A 280 1.50 -5.42 -18.52
N GLN A 281 0.89 -4.46 -17.80
CA GLN A 281 -0.55 -4.24 -17.80
C GLN A 281 -1.04 -3.32 -18.92
N ASP A 282 -0.15 -2.61 -19.61
CA ASP A 282 -0.45 -1.84 -20.82
C ASP A 282 -0.35 -2.75 -22.05
N GLY A 283 -1.50 -3.29 -22.45
CA GLY A 283 -1.61 -4.18 -23.60
C GLY A 283 -1.15 -3.55 -24.91
N ASP A 284 -1.36 -2.25 -25.08
CA ASP A 284 -0.93 -1.54 -26.28
C ASP A 284 0.59 -1.38 -26.31
N ALA A 285 1.22 -1.09 -25.18
CA ALA A 285 2.69 -1.07 -25.07
C ALA A 285 3.30 -2.44 -25.39
N ILE A 286 2.71 -3.52 -24.85
CA ILE A 286 3.14 -4.88 -25.15
C ILE A 286 2.99 -5.22 -26.64
N CYS A 287 1.85 -4.89 -27.25
CA CYS A 287 1.62 -5.15 -28.68
C CYS A 287 2.57 -4.33 -29.57
N ARG A 288 2.82 -3.06 -29.23
CA ARG A 288 3.81 -2.22 -29.93
C ARG A 288 5.21 -2.83 -29.84
N ALA A 289 5.64 -3.25 -28.65
CA ALA A 289 6.94 -3.89 -28.45
C ALA A 289 7.09 -5.18 -29.26
N ALA A 290 6.05 -6.04 -29.26
CA ALA A 290 6.03 -7.28 -30.04
C ALA A 290 6.08 -7.03 -31.57
N SER A 291 5.41 -5.97 -32.04
CA SER A 291 5.31 -5.66 -33.46
C SER A 291 6.60 -5.12 -34.07
N LEU A 292 7.52 -4.56 -33.26
CA LEU A 292 8.81 -4.07 -33.73
C LEU A 292 9.71 -5.18 -34.28
N LEU A 293 9.46 -6.44 -33.93
CA LEU A 293 10.19 -7.60 -34.46
C LEU A 293 9.68 -8.10 -35.81
N SER A 294 8.42 -7.81 -36.14
CA SER A 294 7.77 -8.29 -37.37
C SER A 294 8.09 -7.40 -38.59
N GLY A 295 8.81 -6.29 -38.40
CA GLY A 295 9.22 -5.36 -39.46
C GLY A 295 10.52 -5.77 -40.14
N ASN A 296 10.60 -5.56 -41.47
CA ASN A 296 11.73 -5.94 -42.33
C ASN A 296 13.05 -5.14 -42.11
N ASP A 297 13.16 -4.41 -40.98
CA ASP A 297 14.32 -3.59 -40.61
C ASP A 297 15.11 -4.31 -39.51
N SER A 298 16.13 -5.05 -39.93
CA SER A 298 17.00 -5.91 -39.10
C SER A 298 17.81 -5.17 -38.01
N ARG A 299 17.57 -3.87 -37.83
CA ARG A 299 18.20 -3.01 -36.81
C ARG A 299 17.28 -2.62 -35.64
N LYS A 300 16.02 -3.10 -35.58
CA LYS A 300 15.02 -2.68 -34.57
C LYS A 300 14.56 -3.74 -33.57
N THR A 301 15.36 -4.78 -33.30
CA THR A 301 15.15 -5.57 -32.08
C THR A 301 15.52 -4.72 -30.87
N ARG A 302 14.55 -4.02 -30.28
CA ARG A 302 14.77 -3.20 -29.10
C ARG A 302 14.52 -4.05 -27.86
N GLU A 303 15.58 -4.23 -27.09
CA GLU A 303 15.45 -4.75 -25.74
C GLU A 303 14.68 -3.72 -24.89
N VAL A 304 13.62 -4.19 -24.24
CA VAL A 304 12.79 -3.40 -23.32
C VAL A 304 12.99 -3.92 -21.91
N GLU A 305 12.69 -3.07 -20.93
CA GLU A 305 12.58 -3.45 -19.53
C GLU A 305 11.11 -3.33 -19.13
N VAL A 306 10.49 -4.46 -18.82
CA VAL A 306 9.06 -4.53 -18.51
C VAL A 306 8.87 -4.54 -17.01
N PHE A 307 8.07 -3.60 -16.49
CA PHE A 307 7.57 -3.63 -15.12
C PHE A 307 6.42 -4.63 -15.02
N CYS A 308 6.60 -5.65 -14.19
CA CYS A 308 5.75 -6.82 -14.15
C CYS A 308 5.24 -7.09 -12.73
N GLN A 309 4.01 -7.60 -12.64
CA GLN A 309 3.50 -8.27 -11.44
C GLN A 309 3.22 -9.74 -11.78
N ILE A 310 3.76 -10.68 -11.00
CA ILE A 310 3.50 -12.11 -11.19
C ILE A 310 2.03 -12.43 -10.89
N ASP A 311 1.34 -13.05 -11.85
CA ASP A 311 -0.02 -13.60 -11.67
C ASP A 311 0.07 -15.08 -11.29
N ARG A 312 0.67 -15.88 -12.17
CA ARG A 312 0.76 -17.33 -12.03
C ARG A 312 2.08 -17.86 -12.57
N ILE A 313 2.52 -18.98 -12.01
CA ILE A 313 3.68 -19.74 -12.46
C ILE A 313 3.21 -21.18 -12.67
N PHE A 314 3.59 -21.78 -13.79
CA PHE A 314 3.25 -23.16 -14.11
C PHE A 314 4.28 -23.79 -15.03
N GLU A 315 4.33 -25.12 -15.03
CA GLU A 315 5.20 -25.89 -15.92
C GLU A 315 4.42 -26.31 -17.17
N GLU A 316 5.10 -26.23 -18.31
CA GLU A 316 4.59 -26.63 -19.61
C GLU A 316 4.93 -28.12 -19.89
N ASP A 317 4.24 -28.74 -20.84
CA ASP A 317 4.44 -30.16 -21.18
C ASP A 317 5.87 -30.48 -21.65
N ASN A 318 6.58 -29.49 -22.20
CA ASN A 318 7.98 -29.62 -22.62
C ASN A 318 9.00 -29.43 -21.48
N GLY A 319 8.53 -29.20 -20.25
CA GLY A 319 9.35 -28.95 -19.06
C GLY A 319 9.80 -27.49 -18.91
N ASP A 320 9.45 -26.59 -19.82
CA ASP A 320 9.65 -25.16 -19.64
C ASP A 320 8.78 -24.65 -18.48
N ARG A 321 9.20 -23.57 -17.84
CA ARG A 321 8.41 -22.87 -16.83
C ARG A 321 7.92 -21.55 -17.39
N THR A 322 6.60 -21.34 -17.32
CA THR A 322 5.96 -20.08 -17.73
C THR A 322 5.64 -19.25 -16.50
N VAL A 323 6.08 -17.98 -16.53
CA VAL A 323 5.66 -16.94 -15.59
C VAL A 323 4.68 -16.04 -16.32
N LEU A 324 3.41 -16.11 -15.94
CA LEU A 324 2.37 -15.22 -16.46
C LEU A 324 2.32 -13.95 -15.62
N PHE A 325 2.38 -12.80 -16.28
CA PHE A 325 2.22 -11.51 -15.61
C PHE A 325 0.77 -11.04 -15.63
N ARG A 326 0.40 -10.26 -14.62
CA ARG A 326 -0.90 -9.61 -14.56
C ARG A 326 -1.05 -8.65 -15.74
N ALA A 327 -2.21 -8.68 -16.36
CA ALA A 327 -2.59 -7.81 -17.47
C ALA A 327 -4.03 -7.33 -17.32
N THR A 328 -4.32 -6.13 -17.81
CA THR A 328 -5.69 -5.60 -17.90
C THR A 328 -6.52 -6.41 -18.91
N ASP A 329 -5.96 -6.65 -20.09
CA ASP A 329 -6.50 -7.57 -21.09
C ASP A 329 -5.67 -8.87 -21.10
N LYS A 330 -6.34 -9.97 -20.74
CA LYS A 330 -5.72 -11.30 -20.67
C LYS A 330 -5.34 -11.87 -22.03
N ASN A 331 -5.89 -11.34 -23.13
CA ASN A 331 -5.58 -11.79 -24.48
C ASN A 331 -4.21 -11.33 -24.96
N VAL A 332 -3.69 -10.24 -24.39
CA VAL A 332 -2.39 -9.63 -24.71
C VAL A 332 -1.41 -9.74 -23.55
N ALA A 333 -1.68 -10.61 -22.58
CA ALA A 333 -0.82 -10.78 -21.42
C ALA A 333 0.60 -11.21 -21.80
N LEU A 334 1.58 -10.60 -21.15
CA LEU A 334 2.99 -10.98 -21.29
C LEU A 334 3.28 -12.24 -20.49
N ARG A 335 4.08 -13.13 -21.09
CA ARG A 335 4.67 -14.30 -20.44
C ARG A 335 6.18 -14.19 -20.47
N ALA A 336 6.83 -14.73 -19.45
CA ALA A 336 8.22 -15.10 -19.54
C ALA A 336 8.35 -16.62 -19.57
N ARG A 337 9.08 -17.14 -20.56
CA ARG A 337 9.35 -18.57 -20.67
C ARG A 337 10.77 -18.84 -20.23
N ILE A 338 10.92 -19.69 -19.21
CA ILE A 338 12.21 -20.18 -18.71
C ILE A 338 12.39 -21.59 -19.27
N PRO A 339 13.36 -21.81 -20.18
CA PRO A 339 13.60 -23.13 -20.74
C PRO A 339 13.89 -24.18 -19.67
N ALA A 340 13.46 -25.43 -19.89
CA ALA A 340 13.67 -26.55 -18.97
C ALA A 340 15.13 -26.68 -18.51
N SER A 341 16.09 -26.47 -19.43
CA SER A 341 17.53 -26.52 -19.19
C SER A 341 18.07 -25.39 -18.30
N LEU A 342 17.33 -24.28 -18.16
CA LEU A 342 17.74 -23.11 -17.39
C LEU A 342 16.97 -22.96 -16.07
N ARG A 343 15.98 -23.81 -15.79
CA ARG A 343 15.16 -23.72 -14.56
C ARG A 343 16.02 -23.70 -13.29
N GLN A 344 16.99 -24.60 -13.18
CA GLN A 344 17.86 -24.68 -12.00
C GLN A 344 18.63 -23.36 -11.75
N ALA A 345 19.09 -22.69 -12.80
CA ALA A 345 19.76 -21.40 -12.66
C ALA A 345 18.79 -20.30 -12.17
N HIS A 346 17.49 -20.39 -12.50
CA HIS A 346 16.48 -19.40 -12.13
C HIS A 346 15.91 -19.58 -10.71
N GLU A 347 16.22 -20.66 -9.99
CA GLU A 347 15.76 -20.87 -8.61
C GLU A 347 16.26 -19.78 -7.65
N VAL A 348 17.39 -19.12 -7.95
CA VAL A 348 17.91 -17.98 -7.18
C VAL A 348 16.95 -16.78 -7.12
N LEU A 349 16.04 -16.67 -8.10
CA LEU A 349 15.07 -15.59 -8.17
C LEU A 349 13.91 -15.74 -7.18
N ASP A 350 13.65 -16.98 -6.74
CA ASP A 350 12.55 -17.34 -5.84
C ASP A 350 11.20 -16.75 -6.31
N LEU A 351 10.87 -16.97 -7.58
CA LEU A 351 9.69 -16.38 -8.23
C LEU A 351 8.37 -16.85 -7.58
N GLU A 352 8.33 -18.09 -7.09
CA GLU A 352 7.15 -18.62 -6.41
C GLU A 352 6.93 -17.90 -5.08
N GLY A 353 7.96 -17.79 -4.25
CA GLY A 353 7.85 -17.10 -2.97
C GLY A 353 7.56 -15.60 -3.12
N ARG A 354 7.91 -14.97 -4.24
CA ARG A 354 7.51 -13.58 -4.53
C ARG A 354 5.99 -13.41 -4.66
N ARG A 355 5.21 -14.48 -4.77
CA ARG A 355 3.73 -14.42 -4.79
C ARG A 355 3.15 -14.30 -3.37
N ASP A 356 3.95 -14.53 -2.34
CA ASP A 356 3.52 -14.49 -0.95
C ASP A 356 3.13 -13.07 -0.49
N GLU A 357 2.21 -13.00 0.48
CA GLU A 357 1.94 -11.75 1.18
C GLU A 357 3.23 -11.21 1.83
N PHE A 358 3.37 -9.89 1.89
CA PHE A 358 4.52 -9.22 2.52
C PHE A 358 5.88 -9.43 1.85
N ARG A 359 5.88 -9.82 0.57
CA ARG A 359 7.05 -9.77 -0.29
C ARG A 359 6.88 -8.80 -1.45
N GLN A 360 8.01 -8.31 -1.96
CA GLN A 360 8.01 -7.53 -3.18
C GLN A 360 7.72 -8.44 -4.37
N ASN A 361 6.56 -8.22 -4.99
CA ASN A 361 6.08 -9.00 -6.12
C ASN A 361 6.08 -8.22 -7.45
N TYR A 362 6.52 -6.95 -7.42
CA TYR A 362 6.87 -6.23 -8.63
C TYR A 362 8.32 -6.51 -9.00
N ILE A 363 8.53 -6.84 -10.27
CA ILE A 363 9.83 -7.19 -10.84
C ILE A 363 9.99 -6.50 -12.18
N TYR A 364 11.22 -6.18 -12.54
CA TYR A 364 11.58 -5.85 -13.90
C TYR A 364 12.07 -7.11 -14.62
N LEU A 365 11.61 -7.28 -15.85
CA LEU A 365 12.10 -8.27 -16.78
C LEU A 365 12.66 -7.56 -18.02
N THR A 366 13.96 -7.71 -18.26
CA THR A 366 14.61 -7.17 -19.44
C THR A 366 14.66 -8.21 -20.55
N GLY A 367 14.27 -7.84 -21.75
CA GLY A 367 14.41 -8.73 -22.90
C GLY A 367 13.70 -8.23 -24.14
N THR A 368 13.61 -9.12 -25.12
CA THR A 368 12.94 -8.88 -26.39
C THR A 368 11.53 -9.48 -26.32
N VAL A 369 10.51 -8.65 -26.55
CA VAL A 369 9.11 -9.07 -26.55
C VAL A 369 8.76 -9.66 -27.91
N GLU A 370 8.40 -10.93 -27.94
CA GLU A 370 8.04 -11.70 -29.13
C GLU A 370 6.53 -12.00 -29.16
N PRO A 371 5.89 -12.06 -30.34
CA PRO A 371 4.54 -12.59 -30.47
C PRO A 371 4.49 -14.05 -29.99
N GLY A 372 3.58 -14.36 -29.07
CA GLY A 372 3.38 -15.69 -28.53
C GLY A 372 1.99 -16.25 -28.87
N PHE A 373 1.79 -17.55 -28.65
CA PHE A 373 0.53 -18.24 -28.96
C PHE A 373 -0.69 -17.66 -28.21
N ARG A 374 -0.51 -17.03 -27.04
CA ARG A 374 -1.59 -16.45 -26.22
C ARG A 374 -1.31 -15.02 -25.74
N GLY A 375 -0.66 -14.20 -26.56
CA GLY A 375 -0.27 -12.83 -26.23
C GLY A 375 1.16 -12.57 -26.65
N ALA A 376 1.99 -12.06 -25.73
CA ALA A 376 3.42 -11.87 -25.97
C ALA A 376 4.28 -12.72 -25.03
N GLU A 377 5.52 -12.97 -25.43
CA GLU A 377 6.51 -13.74 -24.68
C GLU A 377 7.86 -13.01 -24.62
N ILE A 378 8.57 -13.12 -23.50
CA ILE A 378 10.01 -12.91 -23.40
C ILE A 378 10.66 -14.26 -23.07
N ALA A 379 11.62 -14.70 -23.89
CA ALA A 379 12.45 -15.85 -23.56
C ALA A 379 13.50 -15.48 -22.49
N SER A 380 13.41 -16.10 -21.32
CA SER A 380 14.34 -15.90 -20.21
C SER A 380 15.56 -16.80 -20.35
N ARG A 381 16.70 -16.19 -20.69
CA ARG A 381 17.99 -16.81 -20.98
C ARG A 381 18.95 -16.76 -19.78
N SER A 382 18.76 -15.84 -18.83
CA SER A 382 19.55 -15.75 -17.60
C SER A 382 18.73 -15.15 -16.46
N PRO A 383 18.98 -15.55 -15.19
CA PRO A 383 18.47 -14.84 -14.02
C PRO A 383 18.78 -13.34 -14.01
N ASP A 384 19.86 -12.90 -14.65
CA ASP A 384 20.27 -11.48 -14.71
C ASP A 384 19.28 -10.58 -15.47
N GLN A 385 18.38 -11.16 -16.26
CA GLN A 385 17.28 -10.43 -16.89
C GLN A 385 16.22 -9.97 -15.90
N TRP A 386 16.26 -10.48 -14.67
CA TRP A 386 15.25 -10.27 -13.65
C TRP A 386 15.83 -9.47 -12.50
N ARG A 387 15.06 -8.49 -12.03
CA ARG A 387 15.39 -7.80 -10.78
C ARG A 387 14.12 -7.37 -10.06
N PRO A 388 14.12 -7.33 -8.71
CA PRO A 388 13.07 -6.66 -7.97
C PRO A 388 12.88 -5.22 -8.47
N ALA A 389 11.62 -4.79 -8.60
CA ALA A 389 11.33 -3.44 -9.05
C ALA A 389 11.38 -2.39 -7.93
N GLY A 390 11.53 -2.84 -6.68
CA GLY A 390 11.68 -1.98 -5.51
C GLY A 390 12.29 -2.77 -4.36
N PRO A 391 12.42 -2.14 -3.18
CA PRO A 391 12.94 -2.81 -2.00
C PRO A 391 12.03 -3.95 -1.57
N GLU A 392 12.60 -4.92 -0.83
CA GLU A 392 11.78 -5.84 -0.04
C GLU A 392 11.11 -5.08 1.12
N PRO A 393 9.93 -5.50 1.59
CA PRO A 393 9.31 -4.94 2.77
C PRO A 393 10.24 -5.09 3.98
N GLY A 394 10.53 -3.98 4.66
CA GLY A 394 11.42 -3.94 5.82
C GLY A 394 10.84 -3.09 6.95
N PRO A 395 11.34 -3.25 8.20
CA PRO A 395 10.87 -2.45 9.33
C PRO A 395 10.89 -0.95 8.97
N ALA A 396 9.82 -0.26 9.38
CA ALA A 396 9.40 1.03 8.84
C ALA A 396 10.55 1.98 8.49
N TRP A 397 10.64 2.32 7.21
CA TRP A 397 11.40 3.47 6.75
C TRP A 397 10.86 4.71 7.47
N THR A 398 11.71 5.46 8.15
CA THR A 398 11.41 6.83 8.60
C THR A 398 11.27 7.70 7.36
N VAL A 399 10.04 7.86 6.85
CA VAL A 399 9.75 8.67 5.65
C VAL A 399 10.00 10.17 5.90
N PHE A 400 10.25 10.59 7.14
CA PHE A 400 10.89 11.86 7.46
C PHE A 400 11.83 11.62 8.64
N PRO A 401 13.13 11.93 8.56
CA PRO A 401 13.93 12.04 9.77
C PRO A 401 13.26 13.10 10.64
N VAL A 402 12.71 12.68 11.77
CA VAL A 402 12.50 13.61 12.87
C VAL A 402 13.91 14.08 13.21
N LYS A 403 14.26 15.33 12.86
CA LYS A 403 15.46 15.92 13.46
C LYS A 403 15.25 15.82 14.96
N SER A 404 16.06 15.05 15.65
CA SER A 404 16.19 15.17 17.10
C SER A 404 16.52 16.62 17.39
N GLU A 405 15.76 17.27 18.28
CA GLU A 405 16.02 18.64 18.74
C GLU A 405 17.26 18.75 19.65
N ASP A 406 18.21 17.82 19.52
CA ASP A 406 19.48 17.82 20.23
C ASP A 406 20.63 17.81 19.21
N GLU A 407 20.91 18.98 18.61
CA GLU A 407 22.23 19.37 18.08
C GLU A 407 22.36 20.89 17.93
#